data_AF-A0A841RKS8-F1
#
_entry.id   AF-A0A841RKS8-F1
#
_cell.length_a   1.000
_cell.length_b   1.000
_cell.length_c   1.000
_cell.angle_alpha   90.00
_cell.angle_beta   90.00
_cell.angle_gamma   90.00
#
_symmetry.space_group_name_H-M   'P 1'
#
loop_
_entity.id
_entity.type
_entity.pdbx_description
1 polymer ?
#
loop_
_entity_poly.entity_id
_entity_poly.type
_entity_poly.pdbx_seq_one_letter_code
_entity_poly.pdbx_strand_id
1 'polypeptide(L)' 'MIEIVLADETTSDYLDCELGAPCFYIETVAEDKDGAKIEYSQSYFRGDRTNFVIERYYPGNHQEESNN' A
#
# COMPACT_ATOMS: atom_id res chain seq x y z
N MET A 1 -2.13 2.91 -4.22
CA MET A 1 -1.60 4.18 -3.66
C MET A 1 -1.48 4.02 -2.15
N ILE A 2 -0.46 4.60 -1.51
CA ILE A 2 -0.33 4.61 -0.05
C ILE A 2 -0.16 6.05 0.41
N GLU A 3 -0.97 6.50 1.34
CA GLU A 3 -0.96 7.85 1.90
C GLU A 3 -1.09 7.83 3.42
N ILE A 4 -0.63 8.91 4.06
CA ILE A 4 -0.94 9.18 5.47
C ILE A 4 -2.16 10.09 5.51
N VAL A 5 -3.17 9.67 6.25
CA VAL A 5 -4.41 10.41 6.47
C VAL A 5 -4.67 10.54 7.97
N LEU A 6 -5.50 11.50 8.37
CA LEU A 6 -5.98 11.62 9.74
C LEU A 6 -7.34 10.96 9.85
N ALA A 7 -7.56 10.14 10.88
CA ALA A 7 -8.83 9.46 11.11
C ALA A 7 -9.97 10.48 11.28
N ASP A 8 -11.04 10.33 10.49
CA ASP A 8 -12.30 11.04 10.68
C ASP A 8 -13.20 10.30 11.69
N GLU A 9 -14.44 10.77 11.90
CA GLU A 9 -15.33 10.18 12.90
C GLU A 9 -15.62 8.71 12.61
N THR A 10 -15.79 8.34 11.33
CA THR A 10 -16.12 6.96 10.94
C THR A 10 -14.91 6.04 11.08
N THR A 11 -13.75 6.49 10.62
CA THR A 11 -12.50 5.72 10.69
C THR A 11 -12.05 5.55 12.14
N SER A 12 -12.20 6.59 12.96
CA SER A 12 -11.92 6.58 14.41
C SER A 12 -12.79 5.55 15.13
N ASP A 13 -14.08 5.52 14.85
CA ASP A 13 -15.03 4.56 15.44
C ASP A 13 -14.69 3.11 15.04
N TYR A 14 -14.49 2.85 13.74
CA TYR A 14 -14.20 1.50 13.26
C TYR A 14 -12.83 0.96 13.68
N LEU A 15 -11.82 1.82 13.83
CA LEU A 15 -10.48 1.42 14.23
C LEU A 15 -10.21 1.56 15.72
N ASP A 16 -11.20 2.03 16.49
CA ASP A 16 -11.10 2.27 17.94
C ASP A 16 -9.87 3.14 18.29
N CYS A 17 -9.67 4.23 17.53
CA CYS A 17 -8.57 5.17 17.71
C CYS A 17 -9.08 6.59 17.95
N GLU A 18 -8.20 7.49 18.39
CA GLU A 18 -8.56 8.89 18.59
C GLU A 18 -8.93 9.57 17.26
N LEU A 19 -9.90 10.48 17.30
CA LEU A 19 -10.21 11.35 16.16
C LEU A 19 -8.95 12.14 15.78
N GLY A 20 -8.60 12.12 14.49
CA GLY A 20 -7.38 12.75 13.98
C GLY A 20 -6.11 11.90 14.16
N ALA A 21 -6.19 10.68 14.69
CA ALA A 21 -5.04 9.79 14.76
C ALA A 21 -4.49 9.49 13.34
N PRO A 22 -3.16 9.44 13.15
CA PRO A 22 -2.57 9.15 11.85
C PRO A 22 -2.81 7.69 11.44
N CYS A 23 -3.30 7.51 10.22
CA CYS A 23 -3.58 6.22 9.60
C CYS A 23 -2.87 6.10 8.26
N PHE A 24 -2.58 4.87 7.85
CA PHE A 24 -2.27 4.55 6.47
C PHE A 24 -3.58 4.36 5.71
N TYR A 25 -3.74 5.10 4.62
CA TYR A 25 -4.75 4.85 3.62
C TYR A 25 -4.12 4.12 2.43
N ILE A 26 -4.66 2.96 2.08
CA ILE A 26 -4.13 2.13 1.00
C ILE A 26 -5.24 1.83 0.00
N GLU A 27 -4.99 2.21 -1.25
CA GLU A 27 -5.81 1.81 -2.40
C GLU A 27 -5.08 0.76 -3.23
N THR A 28 -5.77 -0.32 -3.58
CA THR A 28 -5.24 -1.34 -4.49
C THR A 28 -6.21 -1.63 -5.63
N VAL A 29 -5.65 -2.00 -6.79
CA VAL A 29 -6.38 -2.53 -7.94
C VAL A 29 -5.70 -3.86 -8.28
N ALA A 30 -6.46 -4.94 -8.31
CA ALA A 30 -5.98 -6.23 -8.79
C ALA A 30 -6.47 -6.45 -10.22
N GLU A 31 -5.57 -6.89 -11.08
CA GLU A 31 -5.85 -7.23 -12.48
C GLU A 31 -5.54 -8.71 -12.72
N ASP A 32 -6.32 -9.35 -13.58
CA ASP A 32 -6.00 -10.70 -14.05
C ASP A 32 -4.85 -10.69 -15.07
N LYS A 33 -4.51 -11.88 -15.58
CA LYS A 33 -3.43 -12.06 -16.56
C LYS A 33 -3.65 -11.32 -17.88
N ASP A 34 -4.90 -10.97 -18.20
CA ASP A 34 -5.29 -10.30 -19.44
C ASP A 34 -5.47 -8.78 -19.21
N GLY A 35 -5.15 -8.29 -18.01
CA GLY A 35 -5.26 -6.87 -17.62
C GLY A 35 -6.67 -6.45 -17.25
N ALA A 36 -7.61 -7.38 -17.08
CA ALA A 36 -8.95 -7.03 -16.63
C ALA A 36 -8.94 -6.77 -15.12
N LYS A 37 -9.47 -5.62 -14.69
CA LYS A 37 -9.59 -5.28 -13.27
C LYS A 37 -10.61 -6.21 -12.61
N ILE A 38 -10.16 -6.96 -11.60
CA ILE A 38 -10.98 -7.92 -10.87
C ILE A 38 -11.32 -7.45 -9.45
N GLU A 39 -10.53 -6.53 -8.89
CA GLU A 39 -10.74 -5.99 -7.55
C GLU A 39 -10.29 -4.54 -7.46
N TYR A 40 -11.04 -3.75 -6.69
CA TYR A 40 -10.63 -2.46 -6.17
C TYR A 40 -10.88 -2.44 -4.67
N SER A 41 -9.87 -2.07 -3.88
CA SER A 41 -10.01 -1.98 -2.43
C SER A 41 -9.43 -0.68 -1.88
N GLN A 42 -10.12 -0.15 -0.86
CA GLN A 42 -9.72 1.00 -0.05
C GLN A 42 -9.65 0.51 1.40
N SER A 43 -8.50 0.71 2.04
CA SER A 43 -8.25 0.19 3.39
C SER A 43 -7.57 1.24 4.26
N TYR A 44 -7.96 1.28 5.53
CA TYR A 44 -7.37 2.15 6.54
C TYR A 44 -6.71 1.29 7.61
N PHE A 45 -5.46 1.62 7.95
CA PHE A 45 -4.70 0.95 9.00
C PHE A 45 -4.20 1.97 10.01
N ARG A 46 -4.26 1.60 11.29
CA ARG A 46 -3.73 2.41 12.39
C ARG A 46 -2.22 2.55 12.29
N GLY A 47 -1.74 3.79 12.22
CA GLY A 47 -0.31 4.10 12.13
C GLY A 47 0.47 3.75 13.40
N ASP A 48 -0.20 3.73 14.55
CA ASP A 48 0.40 3.36 15.84
C ASP A 48 0.50 1.83 16.06
N ARG A 49 -0.21 1.03 15.25
CA ARG A 49 -0.26 -0.44 15.40
C ARG A 49 0.28 -1.22 14.20
N THR A 50 0.45 -0.57 13.05
CA THR A 50 0.76 -1.24 11.78
C THR A 50 2.07 -0.72 11.21
N ASN A 51 2.92 -1.63 10.74
CA ASN A 51 4.14 -1.29 10.02
C ASN A 51 4.15 -2.08 8.71
N PHE A 52 4.55 -1.42 7.62
CA PHE A 52 4.68 -2.03 6.31
C PHE A 52 6.16 -2.04 5.89
N VAL A 53 6.62 -3.19 5.40
CA VAL A 53 7.94 -3.33 4.76
C VAL A 53 7.70 -3.70 3.31
N ILE A 54 8.28 -2.92 2.39
CA ILE A 54 8.15 -3.13 0.95
C ILE A 54 9.53 -3.48 0.42
N GLU A 55 9.68 -4.69 -0.08
CA GLU A 55 10.89 -5.13 -0.76
C GLU A 55 10.68 -5.04 -2.28
N ARG A 56 11.70 -4.57 -2.98
CA ARG A 56 11.70 -4.55 -4.44
C ARG A 56 12.98 -5.16 -4.97
N TYR A 57 12.82 -6.21 -5.76
CA TYR A 57 13.88 -6.76 -6.58
C TYR A 57 14.00 -5.93 -7.84
N TYR A 58 15.13 -5.25 -8.00
CA TYR A 58 15.50 -4.63 -9.26
C TYR A 58 16.37 -5.63 -10.02
N PRO A 59 15.93 -6.15 -11.17
CA PRO A 59 16.84 -6.92 -12.02
C PRO A 59 18.01 -5.99 -12.39
N GLY A 60 19.22 -6.37 -11.99
CA GLY A 60 20.42 -5.61 -12.29
C GLY A 60 20.56 -5.43 -13.80
N ASN A 61 21.03 -4.25 -14.22
CA ASN A 61 21.46 -4.02 -15.59
C ASN A 61 22.62 -4.96 -15.91
N HIS A 62 22.33 -6.19 -16.34
CA HIS A 62 23.31 -7.02 -17.03
C HIS A 62 23.42 -6.51 -18.47
N GLN A 63 24.22 -5.47 -18.65
CA GLN A 63 24.93 -5.22 -19.89
C GLN A 63 26.42 -5.14 -19.57
N GLU A 64 27.18 -5.94 -20.33
CA GLU A 64 28.65 -6.09 -20.35
C GLU A 64 29.17 -6.90 -19.13
N GLU A 65 29.69 -8.12 -19.26
CA GLU A 65 30.70 -8.58 -20.21
C GLU A 65 30.39 -10.00 -20.70
N SER A 66 30.14 -10.17 -21.99
CA SER A 66 30.29 -11.44 -22.67
C SER A 66 30.84 -11.17 -24.06
N ASN A 67 32.05 -11.68 -24.27
CA ASN A 67 32.76 -11.88 -25.53
C ASN A 67 33.70 -10.75 -26.02
N ASN A 68 34.95 -10.92 -25.56
CA ASN A 68 36.17 -11.12 -26.35
C ASN A 68 37.08 -9.92 -26.60
#